data_AF-A0A7V7X3N1-F1
#
_entry.id   AF-A0A7V7X3N1-F1
#
_cell.length_a   1.000
_cell.length_b   1.000
_cell.length_c   1.000
_cell.angle_alpha   90.00
_cell.angle_beta   90.00
_cell.angle_gamma   90.00
#
_symmetry.space_group_name_H-M   'P 1'
#
loop_
_entity.id
_entity.type
_entity.pdbx_description
1 polymer ?
#
loop_
_entity_poly.entity_id
_entity_poly.type
_entity_poly.pdbx_seq_one_letter_code
_entity_poly.pdbx_strand_id
1 'polypeptide(L)'
;MGAAGSCLNQACSVEVSDWINIVSIIVNASLGFWIVRTIQNRLTNQRVLKDYFISQVRELRGEYKNCLSNLYSNKTKPQKVIPWFKLMNIKVEDLLNHISSKYKIDSKVLHPYQIELRDYVTDCKSFKEQFKSGKAIMFSEEELAYLITFQQRHSKLFDDIIIKINDAD
;
A
#
# COMPACT_ATOMS: atom_id res chain seq x y z
N MET A 1 57.90 49.27 -46.51
CA MET A 1 58.02 47.83 -46.86
C MET A 1 58.85 47.18 -45.75
N GLY A 2 58.39 46.24 -44.95
CA GLY A 2 57.11 45.55 -44.87
C GLY A 2 56.84 45.14 -43.43
N ALA A 3 55.57 44.91 -43.14
CA ALA A 3 55.07 44.35 -41.90
C ALA A 3 55.20 42.82 -41.88
N ALA A 4 55.49 42.26 -40.71
CA ALA A 4 55.04 40.95 -40.20
C ALA A 4 55.68 40.80 -38.81
N GLY A 5 54.97 40.91 -37.69
CA GLY A 5 53.74 40.20 -37.37
C GLY A 5 54.09 38.82 -36.78
N SER A 6 54.81 38.78 -35.65
CA SER A 6 55.04 37.51 -34.93
C SER A 6 53.79 37.18 -34.12
N CYS A 7 52.88 36.42 -34.73
CA CYS A 7 51.74 35.86 -34.03
C CYS A 7 52.21 34.81 -33.01
N LEU A 8 51.84 35.09 -31.77
CA LEU A 8 51.71 34.18 -30.63
C LEU A 8 51.50 32.72 -31.03
N ASN A 9 52.48 31.86 -30.70
CA ASN A 9 52.28 30.43 -30.55
C ASN A 9 52.51 30.08 -29.08
N GLN A 10 51.54 30.44 -28.24
CA GLN A 10 51.47 29.91 -26.89
C GLN A 10 50.89 28.49 -27.00
N ALA A 11 51.76 27.53 -27.24
CA ALA A 11 51.43 26.13 -27.03
C ALA A 11 51.18 25.97 -25.53
N CYS A 12 49.90 25.88 -25.14
CA CYS A 12 49.52 25.53 -23.77
C CYS A 12 50.06 24.13 -23.45
N SER A 13 51.24 24.07 -22.85
CA SER A 13 51.68 22.87 -22.15
C SER A 13 50.85 22.78 -20.88
N VAL A 14 49.87 21.88 -20.90
CA VAL A 14 49.12 21.50 -19.72
C VAL A 14 50.11 20.99 -18.67
N GLU A 15 50.16 21.63 -17.50
CA GLU A 15 51.01 21.19 -16.41
C GLU A 15 50.40 19.96 -15.72
N VAL A 16 51.24 19.15 -15.07
CA VAL A 16 50.78 17.98 -14.29
C VAL A 16 49.74 18.40 -13.23
N SER A 17 49.85 19.62 -12.71
CA SER A 17 48.88 20.24 -11.80
C SER A 17 47.48 20.39 -12.42
N ASP A 18 47.40 20.81 -13.69
CA ASP A 18 46.12 20.96 -14.41
C ASP A 18 45.44 19.60 -14.61
N TRP A 19 46.21 18.54 -14.88
CA TRP A 19 45.69 17.18 -14.96
C TRP A 19 45.18 16.67 -13.62
N ILE A 20 45.88 16.95 -12.52
CA ILE A 20 45.40 16.60 -11.18
C ILE A 20 44.07 17.32 -10.87
N ASN A 21 43.95 18.60 -11.23
CA ASN A 21 42.73 19.37 -11.04
C ASN A 21 41.56 18.82 -11.86
N ILE A 22 41.79 18.48 -13.14
CA ILE A 22 40.77 17.89 -14.00
C ILE A 22 40.32 16.52 -13.48
N VAL A 23 41.26 15.66 -13.08
CA VAL A 23 40.95 14.36 -12.49
C VAL A 23 40.14 14.54 -11.20
N SER A 24 40.51 15.49 -10.34
CA SER A 24 39.77 15.82 -9.13
C SER A 24 38.33 16.24 -9.42
N ILE A 25 38.10 17.08 -10.43
CA ILE A 25 36.76 17.48 -10.89
C ILE A 25 35.97 16.26 -11.37
N ILE A 26 36.57 15.40 -12.20
CA ILE A 26 35.91 14.21 -12.73
C ILE A 26 35.54 13.22 -11.62
N VAL A 27 36.44 12.99 -10.68
CA VAL A 27 36.21 12.08 -9.54
C VAL A 27 35.07 12.62 -8.67
N ASN A 28 35.10 13.91 -8.32
CA ASN A 28 34.04 14.53 -7.52
C ASN A 28 32.69 14.50 -8.25
N ALA A 29 32.66 14.77 -9.55
CA ALA A 29 31.44 14.68 -10.36
C ALA A 29 30.89 13.24 -10.40
N SER A 30 31.77 12.26 -10.56
CA SER A 30 31.40 10.84 -10.61
C SER A 30 30.85 10.33 -9.27
N LEU A 31 31.50 10.72 -8.16
CA LEU A 31 31.02 10.41 -6.81
C LEU A 31 29.66 11.06 -6.53
N GLY A 32 29.49 12.34 -6.88
CA GLY A 32 28.21 13.04 -6.75
C GLY A 32 27.10 12.34 -7.52
N PHE A 33 27.34 11.97 -8.78
CA PHE A 33 26.39 11.22 -9.60
C PHE A 33 26.03 9.85 -8.97
N TRP A 34 27.04 9.12 -8.48
CA TRP A 34 26.83 7.81 -7.85
C TRP A 34 25.98 7.90 -6.57
N ILE A 35 26.24 8.89 -5.71
CA ILE A 35 25.48 9.13 -4.48
C ILE A 35 24.02 9.43 -4.83
N VAL A 36 23.78 10.37 -5.75
CA VAL A 36 22.44 10.76 -6.18
C VAL A 36 21.68 9.55 -6.71
N ARG A 37 22.30 8.78 -7.61
CA ARG A 37 21.68 7.58 -8.20
C ARG A 37 21.34 6.52 -7.14
N THR A 38 22.24 6.30 -6.19
CA THR A 38 22.05 5.31 -5.12
C THR A 38 20.89 5.70 -4.20
N ILE A 39 20.83 6.97 -3.79
CA ILE A 39 19.74 7.49 -2.93
C ILE A 39 18.40 7.47 -3.67
N GLN A 40 18.37 7.95 -4.92
CA GLN A 40 17.15 7.96 -5.72
C GLN A 40 16.58 6.55 -5.94
N ASN A 41 17.43 5.57 -6.24
CA ASN A 41 17.00 4.18 -6.39
C ASN A 41 16.39 3.63 -5.10
N ARG A 42 17.01 3.93 -3.93
CA ARG A 42 16.48 3.49 -2.63
C ARG A 42 15.11 4.12 -2.34
N LEU A 43 14.98 5.43 -2.50
CA LEU A 43 13.73 6.15 -2.25
C LEU A 43 12.61 5.70 -3.21
N THR A 44 12.95 5.46 -4.48
CA THR A 44 12.02 4.97 -5.48
C THR A 44 11.50 3.57 -5.11
N ASN A 45 12.40 2.65 -4.76
CA ASN A 45 12.00 1.30 -4.34
C ASN A 45 11.13 1.30 -3.08
N GLN A 46 11.44 2.16 -2.09
CA GLN A 46 10.59 2.32 -0.91
C GLN A 46 9.20 2.85 -1.28
N ARG A 47 9.12 3.88 -2.14
CA ARG A 47 7.83 4.44 -2.58
C ARG A 47 6.99 3.41 -3.33
N VAL A 48 7.58 2.68 -4.28
CA VAL A 48 6.89 1.62 -5.03
C VAL A 48 6.34 0.55 -4.10
N LEU A 49 7.09 0.17 -3.07
CA LEU A 49 6.63 -0.83 -2.10
C LEU A 49 5.50 -0.29 -1.21
N LYS A 50 5.57 0.97 -0.78
CA LYS A 50 4.47 1.63 -0.05
C LYS A 50 3.20 1.67 -0.90
N ASP A 51 3.30 2.10 -2.15
CA ASP A 51 2.19 2.17 -3.09
C ASP A 51 1.55 0.80 -3.32
N TYR A 52 2.39 -0.25 -3.47
CA TYR A 52 1.92 -1.63 -3.55
C TYR A 52 1.07 -2.02 -2.33
N PHE A 53 1.59 -1.89 -1.11
CA PHE A 53 0.84 -2.28 0.09
C PHE A 53 -0.40 -1.41 0.32
N ILE A 54 -0.34 -0.11 0.04
CA ILE A 54 -1.50 0.78 0.09
C ILE A 54 -2.57 0.31 -0.90
N SER A 55 -2.19 -0.10 -2.11
CA SER A 55 -3.13 -0.65 -3.09
C SER A 55 -3.79 -1.95 -2.60
N GLN A 56 -3.03 -2.84 -1.96
CA GLN A 56 -3.56 -4.08 -1.39
C GLN A 56 -4.53 -3.82 -0.22
N VAL A 57 -4.26 -2.83 0.63
CA VAL A 57 -5.20 -2.42 1.70
C VAL A 57 -6.48 -1.82 1.12
N ARG A 58 -6.38 -1.04 0.02
CA ARG A 58 -7.55 -0.51 -0.70
C ARG A 58 -8.38 -1.61 -1.36
N GLU A 59 -7.73 -2.59 -1.98
CA GLU A 59 -8.37 -3.77 -2.57
C GLU A 59 -9.13 -4.55 -1.48
N LEU A 60 -8.48 -4.79 -0.34
CA LEU A 60 -9.09 -5.46 0.81
C LEU A 60 -10.34 -4.72 1.31
N ARG A 61 -10.25 -3.40 1.47
CA ARG A 61 -11.42 -2.55 1.81
C ARG A 61 -12.53 -2.69 0.76
N GLY A 62 -12.17 -2.80 -0.51
CA GLY A 62 -13.09 -3.04 -1.63
C GLY A 62 -13.81 -4.38 -1.53
N GLU A 63 -13.10 -5.46 -1.19
CA GLU A 63 -13.70 -6.79 -0.99
C GLU A 63 -14.73 -6.78 0.15
N TYR A 64 -14.43 -6.14 1.27
CA TYR A 64 -15.41 -5.97 2.37
C TYR A 64 -16.63 -5.15 1.95
N LYS A 65 -16.44 -4.04 1.24
CA LYS A 65 -17.55 -3.23 0.69
C LYS A 65 -18.42 -4.04 -0.26
N ASN A 66 -17.80 -4.85 -1.13
CA ASN A 66 -18.53 -5.71 -2.06
C ASN A 66 -19.34 -6.79 -1.34
N CYS A 67 -18.77 -7.40 -0.30
CA CYS A 67 -19.52 -8.33 0.54
C CYS A 67 -20.75 -7.66 1.18
N LEU A 68 -20.56 -6.52 1.83
CA LEU A 68 -21.66 -5.77 2.45
C LEU A 68 -22.72 -5.37 1.42
N SER A 69 -22.33 -4.89 0.24
CA SER A 69 -23.25 -4.58 -0.86
C SER A 69 -24.05 -5.81 -1.34
N ASN A 70 -23.41 -6.98 -1.41
CA ASN A 70 -24.08 -8.22 -1.75
C ASN A 70 -25.03 -8.71 -0.66
N LEU A 71 -24.72 -8.43 0.61
CA LEU A 71 -25.62 -8.66 1.75
C LEU A 71 -26.84 -7.72 1.67
N TYR A 72 -26.63 -6.43 1.36
CA TYR A 72 -27.71 -5.44 1.21
C TYR A 72 -28.64 -5.72 0.04
N SER A 73 -28.13 -6.30 -1.05
CA SER A 73 -28.92 -6.59 -2.24
C SER A 73 -29.73 -7.89 -2.14
N ASN A 74 -29.70 -8.60 -1.00
CA ASN A 74 -30.41 -9.86 -0.75
C ASN A 74 -30.13 -10.97 -1.79
N LYS A 75 -28.97 -10.90 -2.46
CA LYS A 75 -28.53 -11.86 -3.50
C LYS A 75 -27.59 -12.94 -2.96
N THR A 76 -27.24 -12.86 -1.69
CA THR A 76 -26.16 -13.68 -1.12
C THR A 76 -26.70 -14.93 -0.48
N LYS A 77 -26.18 -16.10 -0.88
CA LYS A 77 -26.47 -17.36 -0.21
C LYS A 77 -25.64 -17.48 1.08
N PRO A 78 -26.26 -17.79 2.24
CA PRO A 78 -25.56 -17.94 3.51
C PRO A 78 -24.36 -18.89 3.45
N GLN A 79 -24.47 -19.98 2.68
CA GLN A 79 -23.42 -21.00 2.53
C GLN A 79 -22.16 -20.47 1.84
N LYS A 80 -22.25 -19.35 1.12
CA LYS A 80 -21.09 -18.69 0.49
C LYS A 80 -20.40 -17.69 1.41
N VAL A 81 -21.11 -17.18 2.42
CA VAL A 81 -20.61 -16.14 3.32
C VAL A 81 -19.56 -16.69 4.29
N ILE A 82 -19.78 -17.87 4.87
CA ILE A 82 -18.82 -18.48 5.81
C ILE A 82 -17.47 -18.79 5.13
N PRO A 83 -17.43 -19.47 3.95
CA PRO A 83 -16.19 -19.65 3.22
C PRO A 83 -15.51 -18.33 2.83
N TRP A 84 -16.31 -17.31 2.48
CA TRP A 84 -15.79 -15.99 2.18
C TRP A 84 -15.08 -15.36 3.40
N PHE A 85 -15.69 -15.38 4.59
CA PHE A 85 -15.03 -14.90 5.81
C PHE A 85 -13.72 -15.64 6.10
N LYS A 86 -13.68 -16.96 5.88
CA LYS A 86 -12.45 -17.74 6.05
C LYS A 86 -11.36 -17.30 5.07
N LEU A 87 -11.71 -17.11 3.80
CA LEU A 87 -10.78 -16.62 2.78
C LEU A 87 -10.26 -15.22 3.13
N MET A 88 -11.15 -14.33 3.58
CA MET A 88 -10.79 -12.97 3.98
C MET A 88 -9.85 -12.96 5.18
N ASN A 89 -10.08 -13.82 6.17
CA ASN A 89 -9.19 -13.94 7.32
C ASN A 89 -7.76 -14.28 6.88
N ILE A 90 -7.59 -15.27 5.98
CA ILE A 90 -6.30 -15.64 5.43
C ILE A 90 -5.67 -14.46 4.68
N LYS A 91 -6.41 -13.83 3.76
CA LYS A 91 -5.91 -12.68 2.98
C LYS A 91 -5.44 -11.52 3.87
N VAL A 92 -6.23 -11.18 4.90
CA VAL A 92 -5.89 -10.11 5.84
C VAL A 92 -4.66 -10.48 6.65
N GLU A 93 -4.60 -11.71 7.16
CA GLU A 93 -3.48 -12.21 7.94
C GLU A 93 -2.19 -12.17 7.13
N ASP A 94 -2.19 -12.70 5.90
CA ASP A 94 -1.04 -12.68 5.00
C ASP A 94 -0.56 -11.25 4.71
N LEU A 95 -1.49 -10.37 4.32
CA LEU A 95 -1.18 -8.98 4.01
C LEU A 95 -0.64 -8.22 5.22
N LEU A 96 -1.31 -8.31 6.36
CA LEU A 96 -0.92 -7.60 7.57
C LEU A 96 0.36 -8.16 8.19
N ASN A 97 0.65 -9.45 8.05
CA ASN A 97 1.94 -10.02 8.45
C ASN A 97 3.09 -9.46 7.60
N HIS A 98 2.89 -9.33 6.28
CA HIS A 98 3.89 -8.71 5.39
C HIS A 98 4.09 -7.23 5.73
N ILE A 99 3.01 -6.47 5.91
CA ILE A 99 3.07 -5.06 6.32
C ILE A 99 3.74 -4.91 7.69
N SER A 100 3.42 -5.76 8.65
CA SER A 100 4.01 -5.75 10.00
C SER A 100 5.50 -6.02 9.97
N SER A 101 5.93 -6.99 9.15
CA SER A 101 7.35 -7.31 9.00
C SER A 101 8.17 -6.11 8.50
N LYS A 102 7.58 -5.31 7.60
CA LYS A 102 8.24 -4.19 6.91
C LYS A 102 8.14 -2.87 7.67
N TYR A 103 6.96 -2.54 8.18
CA TYR A 103 6.62 -1.22 8.71
C TYR A 103 6.25 -1.22 10.20
N LYS A 104 6.36 -2.36 10.89
CA LYS A 104 6.06 -2.51 12.34
C LYS A 104 4.64 -2.10 12.74
N ILE A 105 3.71 -2.17 11.79
CA ILE A 105 2.28 -2.00 12.03
C ILE A 105 1.77 -3.28 12.70
N ASP A 106 0.85 -3.15 13.67
CA ASP A 106 0.24 -4.30 14.34
C ASP A 106 -0.52 -5.17 13.31
N SER A 107 -0.15 -6.45 13.21
CA SER A 107 -0.78 -7.38 12.28
C SER A 107 -2.22 -7.73 12.68
N LYS A 108 -2.65 -7.40 13.91
CA LYS A 108 -3.99 -7.67 14.43
C LYS A 108 -4.91 -6.45 14.38
N VAL A 109 -4.49 -5.35 13.76
CA VAL A 109 -5.27 -4.10 13.72
C VAL A 109 -6.68 -4.25 13.13
N LEU A 110 -6.90 -5.20 12.20
CA LEU A 110 -8.22 -5.50 11.63
C LEU A 110 -8.97 -6.64 12.33
N HIS A 111 -8.37 -7.31 13.31
CA HIS A 111 -8.97 -8.47 13.96
C HIS A 111 -10.32 -8.17 14.63
N PRO A 112 -10.50 -7.05 15.37
CA PRO A 112 -11.80 -6.70 15.95
C PRO A 112 -12.87 -6.50 14.88
N TYR A 113 -12.51 -5.86 13.76
CA TYR A 113 -13.40 -5.64 12.63
C TYR A 113 -13.86 -6.98 12.00
N GLN A 114 -12.94 -7.92 11.82
CA GLN A 114 -13.24 -9.23 11.25
C GLN A 114 -14.17 -10.05 12.14
N ILE A 115 -13.87 -10.11 13.44
CA ILE A 115 -14.67 -10.86 14.42
C ILE A 115 -16.06 -10.26 14.52
N GLU A 116 -16.16 -8.95 14.77
CA GLU A 116 -17.45 -8.30 14.98
C GLU A 116 -18.35 -8.42 13.75
N LEU A 117 -17.81 -8.22 12.54
CA LEU A 117 -18.58 -8.37 11.30
C LEU A 117 -19.05 -9.82 11.10
N ARG A 118 -18.15 -10.79 11.27
CA ARG A 118 -18.47 -12.21 11.10
C ARG A 118 -19.54 -12.61 12.09
N ASP A 119 -19.30 -12.36 13.37
CA ASP A 119 -20.19 -12.79 14.46
C ASP A 119 -21.56 -12.18 14.26
N TYR A 120 -21.65 -10.88 13.98
CA TYR A 120 -22.91 -10.22 13.69
C TYR A 120 -23.65 -10.86 12.49
N VAL A 121 -22.98 -11.06 11.36
CA VAL A 121 -23.60 -11.62 10.16
C VAL A 121 -24.03 -13.07 10.37
N THR A 122 -23.24 -13.88 11.09
CA THR A 122 -23.55 -15.30 11.29
C THR A 122 -24.52 -15.56 12.43
N ASP A 123 -24.59 -14.65 13.41
CA ASP A 123 -25.45 -14.81 14.58
C ASP A 123 -26.83 -14.19 14.43
N CYS A 124 -27.03 -13.33 13.44
CA CYS A 124 -28.32 -12.71 13.21
C CYS A 124 -29.39 -13.74 12.83
N LYS A 125 -30.64 -13.39 13.15
CA LYS A 125 -31.78 -14.28 12.97
C LYS A 125 -31.99 -14.61 11.50
N SER A 126 -31.91 -13.59 10.64
CA SER A 126 -32.07 -13.72 9.20
C SER A 126 -31.09 -14.76 8.64
N PHE A 127 -29.80 -14.60 8.93
CA PHE A 127 -28.79 -15.55 8.47
C PHE A 127 -29.09 -16.99 8.89
N LYS A 128 -29.40 -17.23 10.17
CA LYS A 128 -29.68 -18.58 10.70
C LYS A 128 -30.89 -19.24 10.04
N GLU A 129 -31.96 -18.47 9.81
CA GLU A 129 -33.18 -18.97 9.16
C GLU A 129 -32.96 -19.28 7.68
N GLN A 130 -32.25 -18.40 6.97
CA GLN A 130 -31.97 -18.59 5.55
C GLN A 130 -30.89 -19.63 5.29
N PHE A 131 -29.96 -19.83 6.22
CA PHE A 131 -28.97 -20.90 6.17
C PHE A 131 -29.64 -22.28 6.16
N LYS A 132 -30.65 -22.48 7.02
CA LYS A 132 -31.44 -23.72 7.07
C LYS A 132 -32.32 -23.93 5.83
N SER A 133 -32.92 -22.86 5.31
CA SER A 133 -33.84 -22.95 4.17
C SER A 133 -33.15 -22.94 2.79
N GLY A 134 -31.84 -22.68 2.72
CA GLY A 134 -31.08 -22.65 1.47
C GLY A 134 -31.37 -21.44 0.57
N LYS A 135 -32.17 -20.48 1.07
CA LYS A 135 -32.54 -19.25 0.36
C LYS A 135 -31.47 -18.18 0.51
N ALA A 136 -31.54 -17.15 -0.33
CA ALA A 136 -30.69 -15.98 -0.16
C ALA A 136 -31.02 -15.28 1.18
N ILE A 137 -30.00 -14.67 1.80
CA ILE A 137 -30.18 -13.90 3.03
C ILE A 137 -31.08 -12.71 2.73
N MET A 138 -32.06 -12.50 3.59
CA MET A 138 -32.88 -11.29 3.61
C MET A 138 -32.77 -10.67 4.99
N PHE A 139 -31.92 -9.65 5.11
CA PHE A 139 -31.80 -8.90 6.35
C PHE A 139 -33.02 -8.02 6.57
N SER A 140 -33.43 -7.89 7.82
CA SER A 140 -34.38 -6.89 8.28
C SER A 140 -33.78 -5.48 8.21
N GLU A 141 -34.64 -4.45 8.26
CA GLU A 141 -34.20 -3.05 8.25
C GLU A 141 -33.27 -2.73 9.44
N GLU A 142 -33.59 -3.25 10.63
CA GLU A 142 -32.75 -3.13 11.82
C GLU A 142 -31.37 -3.75 11.59
N GLU A 143 -31.34 -4.93 10.97
CA GLU A 143 -30.07 -5.62 10.75
C GLU A 143 -29.19 -4.90 9.73
N LEU A 144 -29.79 -4.30 8.70
CA LEU A 144 -29.12 -3.46 7.71
C LEU A 144 -28.62 -2.15 8.32
N ALA A 145 -29.41 -1.49 9.15
CA ALA A 145 -29.02 -0.24 9.83
C ALA A 145 -27.79 -0.44 10.72
N TYR A 146 -27.70 -1.59 11.40
CA TYR A 146 -26.51 -1.95 12.16
C TYR A 146 -25.29 -2.10 11.25
N LEU A 147 -25.39 -2.84 10.13
CA LEU A 147 -24.27 -3.05 9.20
C LEU A 147 -23.76 -1.73 8.62
N ILE A 148 -24.65 -0.79 8.31
CA ILE A 148 -24.29 0.56 7.86
C ILE A 148 -23.51 1.30 8.95
N THR A 149 -24.01 1.28 10.19
CA THR A 149 -23.37 1.94 11.34
C THR A 149 -21.99 1.32 11.65
N PHE A 150 -21.90 -0.01 11.58
CA PHE A 150 -20.65 -0.76 11.72
C PHE A 150 -19.64 -0.34 10.64
N GLN A 151 -20.06 -0.29 9.37
CA GLN A 151 -19.19 0.13 8.28
C GLN A 151 -18.69 1.57 8.46
N GLN A 152 -19.53 2.48 8.94
CA GLN A 152 -19.13 3.86 9.25
C GLN A 152 -18.09 3.91 10.37
N ARG A 153 -18.35 3.23 11.51
CA ARG A 153 -17.48 3.22 12.69
C ARG A 153 -16.07 2.70 12.40
N HIS A 154 -15.97 1.67 11.56
CA HIS A 154 -14.71 0.99 11.29
C HIS A 154 -14.04 1.42 9.99
N SER A 155 -14.65 2.30 9.20
CA SER A 155 -14.08 2.82 7.96
C SER A 155 -12.67 3.39 8.13
N LYS A 156 -12.41 4.04 9.27
CA LYS A 156 -11.13 4.63 9.65
C LYS A 156 -9.99 3.62 9.79
N LEU A 157 -10.27 2.36 10.14
CA LEU A 157 -9.20 1.38 10.38
C LEU A 157 -8.33 1.13 9.15
N PHE A 158 -8.95 1.10 7.97
CA PHE A 158 -8.23 0.95 6.71
C PHE A 158 -7.41 2.21 6.38
N ASP A 159 -7.96 3.39 6.68
CA ASP A 159 -7.29 4.67 6.44
C ASP A 159 -6.09 4.83 7.38
N ASP A 160 -6.21 4.43 8.66
CA ASP A 160 -5.12 4.42 9.64
C ASP A 160 -3.96 3.52 9.20
N ILE A 161 -4.26 2.35 8.61
CA ILE A 161 -3.22 1.46 8.06
C ILE A 161 -2.51 2.12 6.88
N ILE A 162 -3.26 2.74 5.96
CA ILE A 162 -2.71 3.44 4.79
C ILE A 162 -1.79 4.58 5.24
N ILE A 163 -2.22 5.39 6.21
CA ILE A 163 -1.43 6.49 6.77
C ILE A 163 -0.13 5.94 7.39
N LYS A 164 -0.22 4.90 8.22
CA LYS A 164 0.96 4.28 8.83
C LYS A 164 1.95 3.72 7.81
N ILE A 165 1.48 3.13 6.70
CA ILE A 165 2.35 2.66 5.62
C ILE A 165 3.02 3.84 4.93
N ASN A 166 2.26 4.89 4.65
CA ASN A 166 2.77 6.09 3.99
C ASN A 166 3.86 6.78 4.83
N ASP A 167 3.65 6.87 6.14
CA ASP A 167 4.50 7.59 7.08
C ASP A 167 5.69 6.77 7.60
N ALA A 168 5.76 5.47 7.30
CA ALA A 168 6.85 4.60 7.75
C ALA A 168 8.18 4.91 7.01
N ASP A 169 9.29 5.06 7.73
CA ASP A 169 10.62 5.39 7.18
C ASP A 169 11.32 4.24 6.41
#